data_AF-A0A2V8W9U5-F1
#
_entry.id   AF-A0A2V8W9U5-F1
#
_cell.length_a   1.000
_cell.length_b   1.000
_cell.length_c   1.000
_cell.angle_alpha   90.00
_cell.angle_beta   90.00
_cell.angle_gamma   90.00
#
_symmetry.space_group_name_H-M   'P 1'
#
loop_
_entity.id
_entity.type
_entity.pdbx_description
1 polymer ?
#
loop_
_entity_poly.entity_id
_entity_poly.type
_entity_poly.pdbx_seq_one_letter_code
_entity_poly.pdbx_strand_id
1 'polypeptide(L)'
;MLAGKVFVASMLTMGAFAAYLAITRHQPNNIGGGILTVYLIGTAWLTARRRDGETSRVDWVLLLIPLANGILSWMAGLKVLRSGHSSLDGVPVGMILFMGSVCLLAAAGDVRMLVRGGVAGVKRISRHLWRMCFGLFIAAGSFFFGGSNRPLRLLSTVGLGKYLSPALFNTTLYSVLTILPLILLIFWLVRVRFTN
;
A
#
# COMPACT_ATOMS: atom_id res chain seq x y z
N MET A 1 -4.84 -2.08 -22.41
CA MET A 1 -4.59 -0.79 -21.73
C MET A 1 -5.75 -0.30 -20.84
N LEU A 2 -7.02 -0.66 -21.12
CA LEU A 2 -8.16 -0.23 -20.30
C LEU A 2 -8.13 -0.78 -18.85
N ALA A 3 -7.89 -2.08 -18.68
CA ALA A 3 -7.88 -2.73 -17.36
C ALA A 3 -6.89 -2.08 -16.36
N GLY A 4 -5.71 -1.68 -16.81
CA GLY A 4 -4.72 -0.99 -15.95
C GLY A 4 -5.18 0.40 -15.49
N LYS A 5 -5.86 1.17 -16.36
CA LYS A 5 -6.43 2.47 -16.00
C LYS A 5 -7.55 2.31 -14.96
N VAL A 6 -8.43 1.34 -15.18
CA VAL A 6 -9.53 1.01 -14.24
C VAL A 6 -8.96 0.58 -12.90
N PHE A 7 -7.96 -0.31 -12.88
CA PHE A 7 -7.29 -0.73 -11.65
C PHE A 7 -6.73 0.46 -10.85
N VAL A 8 -6.01 1.37 -11.52
CA VAL A 8 -5.46 2.56 -10.85
C VAL A 8 -6.56 3.46 -10.31
N ALA A 9 -7.61 3.72 -11.11
CA ALA A 9 -8.74 4.53 -10.65
C ALA A 9 -9.44 3.91 -9.43
N SER A 10 -9.67 2.60 -9.45
CA SER A 10 -10.26 1.86 -8.33
C SER A 10 -9.39 1.91 -7.08
N MET A 11 -8.08 1.73 -7.22
CA MET A 11 -7.15 1.78 -6.09
C MET A 11 -7.04 3.17 -5.47
N LEU A 12 -7.00 4.23 -6.30
CA LEU A 12 -6.94 5.61 -5.82
C LEU A 12 -8.24 6.01 -5.11
N THR A 13 -9.40 5.67 -5.68
CA THR A 13 -10.70 5.92 -5.04
C THR A 13 -10.82 5.17 -3.73
N MET A 14 -10.51 3.87 -3.71
CA MET A 14 -10.53 3.06 -2.49
C MET A 14 -9.58 3.64 -1.42
N GLY A 15 -8.35 4.00 -1.79
CA GLY A 15 -7.39 4.59 -0.84
C GLY A 15 -7.84 5.93 -0.27
N ALA A 16 -8.46 6.77 -1.10
CA ALA A 16 -9.05 8.04 -0.66
C ALA A 16 -10.22 7.81 0.31
N PHE A 17 -11.13 6.89 0.00
CA PHE A 17 -12.22 6.51 0.90
C PHE A 17 -11.70 5.89 2.20
N ALA A 18 -10.63 5.09 2.15
CA ALA A 18 -10.02 4.52 3.35
C ALA A 18 -9.48 5.62 4.27
N ALA A 19 -8.78 6.62 3.72
CA ALA A 19 -8.29 7.77 4.49
C ALA A 19 -9.46 8.60 5.07
N TYR A 20 -10.49 8.87 4.26
CA TYR A 20 -11.69 9.59 4.70
C TYR A 20 -12.44 8.86 5.83
N LEU A 21 -12.65 7.56 5.69
CA LEU A 21 -13.29 6.73 6.71
C LEU A 21 -12.44 6.66 7.99
N ALA A 22 -11.11 6.60 7.86
CA ALA A 22 -10.22 6.60 9.02
C ALA A 22 -10.28 7.93 9.79
N ILE A 23 -10.41 9.07 9.10
CA ILE A 23 -10.60 10.38 9.73
C ILE A 23 -11.96 10.45 10.44
N THR A 24 -13.04 10.11 9.74
CA THR A 24 -14.42 10.22 10.26
C THR A 24 -14.73 9.21 11.37
N ARG A 25 -14.02 8.07 11.42
CA ARG A 25 -14.15 7.05 12.46
C ARG A 25 -13.12 7.19 13.58
N HIS A 26 -12.32 8.27 13.59
CA HIS A 26 -11.26 8.52 14.58
C HIS A 26 -10.29 7.33 14.72
N GLN A 27 -9.86 6.75 13.60
CA GLN A 27 -8.89 5.65 13.53
C GLN A 27 -7.56 6.15 12.94
N PRO A 28 -6.76 6.94 13.69
CA PRO A 28 -5.57 7.60 13.16
C PRO A 28 -4.57 6.65 12.54
N ASN A 29 -4.44 5.44 13.09
CA ASN A 29 -3.52 4.41 12.58
C ASN A 29 -3.89 3.89 11.18
N ASN A 30 -5.16 4.01 10.77
CA ASN A 30 -5.64 3.59 9.44
C ASN A 30 -5.52 4.70 8.39
N ILE A 31 -5.36 5.97 8.80
CA ILE A 31 -5.20 7.11 7.88
C ILE A 31 -3.92 6.94 7.06
N GLY A 32 -2.83 6.58 7.74
CA GLY A 32 -1.51 6.40 7.11
C GLY A 32 -1.51 5.33 6.02
N GLY A 33 -2.27 4.24 6.19
CA GLY A 33 -2.38 3.17 5.19
C GLY A 33 -3.10 3.62 3.92
N GLY A 34 -4.19 4.38 4.05
CA GLY A 34 -4.92 4.96 2.91
C GLY A 34 -4.07 5.96 2.13
N ILE A 35 -3.43 6.90 2.83
CA ILE A 35 -2.52 7.89 2.23
C ILE A 35 -1.36 7.21 1.51
N LEU A 36 -0.73 6.23 2.16
CA LEU A 36 0.38 5.49 1.56
C LEU A 36 -0.05 4.73 0.30
N THR A 37 -1.26 4.14 0.29
CA THR A 37 -1.78 3.44 -0.88
C THR A 37 -1.99 4.40 -2.04
N VAL A 38 -2.65 5.54 -1.82
CA VAL A 38 -2.84 6.59 -2.84
C VAL A 38 -1.49 7.05 -3.38
N TYR A 39 -0.53 7.28 -2.49
CA TYR A 39 0.82 7.69 -2.83
C TYR A 39 1.53 6.66 -3.72
N LEU A 40 1.58 5.39 -3.31
CA LEU A 40 2.27 4.33 -4.05
C LEU A 40 1.67 4.15 -5.44
N ILE A 41 0.34 4.04 -5.53
CA ILE A 41 -0.36 3.81 -6.80
C ILE A 41 -0.24 5.02 -7.72
N GLY A 42 -0.43 6.24 -7.19
CA GLY A 42 -0.33 7.47 -7.98
C GLY A 42 1.08 7.68 -8.55
N THR A 43 2.11 7.50 -7.73
CA THR A 43 3.50 7.63 -8.18
C THR A 43 3.96 6.49 -9.10
N ALA A 44 3.43 5.27 -8.94
CA ALA A 44 3.63 4.19 -9.88
C ALA A 44 3.01 4.49 -11.24
N TRP A 45 1.82 5.08 -11.26
CA TRP A 45 1.15 5.51 -12.48
C TRP A 45 1.91 6.64 -13.20
N LEU A 46 2.40 7.63 -12.45
CA LEU A 46 3.28 8.67 -12.99
C LEU A 46 4.55 8.08 -13.60
N THR A 47 5.17 7.10 -12.92
CA THR A 47 6.36 6.39 -13.41
C THR A 47 6.08 5.66 -14.73
N ALA A 48 4.88 5.07 -14.90
CA ALA A 48 4.50 4.41 -16.13
C ALA A 48 4.20 5.38 -17.28
N ARG A 49 3.73 6.61 -17.00
CA ARG A 49 3.37 7.61 -18.02
C ARG A 49 4.51 8.49 -18.49
N ARG A 50 5.47 8.81 -17.62
CA ARG A 50 6.59 9.71 -17.95
C ARG A 50 7.65 9.01 -18.81
N ARG A 51 8.40 9.79 -19.59
CA ARG A 51 9.56 9.27 -20.35
C ARG A 51 10.70 8.92 -19.38
N ASP A 52 11.61 8.09 -19.85
CA ASP A 52 12.78 7.69 -19.08
C ASP A 52 13.61 8.92 -18.68
N GLY A 53 14.01 9.00 -17.41
CA GLY A 53 14.79 10.13 -16.88
C GLY A 53 14.00 11.41 -16.56
N GLU A 54 12.66 11.43 -16.69
CA GLU A 54 11.88 12.62 -16.34
C GLU A 54 11.63 12.72 -14.82
N THR A 55 12.11 13.81 -14.22
CA THR A 55 11.76 14.24 -12.85
C THR A 55 11.00 15.56 -12.90
N SER A 56 10.11 15.80 -11.93
CA SER A 56 9.34 17.03 -11.82
C SER A 56 9.43 17.60 -10.41
N ARG A 57 9.23 18.92 -10.25
CA ARG A 57 9.08 19.57 -8.94
C ARG A 57 7.96 18.92 -8.10
N VAL A 58 6.95 18.36 -8.76
CA VAL A 58 5.87 17.61 -8.10
C VAL A 58 6.41 16.40 -7.34
N ASP A 59 7.47 15.75 -7.82
CA ASP A 59 8.05 14.58 -7.14
C ASP A 59 8.71 14.93 -5.81
N TRP A 60 9.28 16.13 -5.71
CA TRP A 60 9.83 16.64 -4.45
C TRP A 60 8.74 16.90 -3.41
N VAL A 61 7.57 17.39 -3.84
CA VAL A 61 6.42 17.57 -2.95
C VAL A 61 5.86 16.21 -2.53
N LEU A 62 5.71 15.28 -3.48
CA LEU A 62 5.20 13.93 -3.21
C LEU A 62 6.10 13.15 -2.25
N LEU A 63 7.42 13.37 -2.28
CA LEU A 63 8.38 12.77 -1.35
C LEU A 63 8.07 13.07 0.13
N LEU A 64 7.45 14.23 0.43
CA LEU A 64 7.12 14.61 1.79
C LEU A 64 6.08 13.68 2.42
N ILE A 65 5.20 13.08 1.61
CA ILE A 65 4.11 12.20 2.06
C ILE A 65 4.66 10.95 2.77
N PRO A 66 5.45 10.07 2.12
CA PRO A 66 6.00 8.89 2.79
C PRO A 66 7.02 9.27 3.87
N LEU A 67 7.72 10.40 3.75
CA LEU A 67 8.68 10.83 4.75
C LEU A 67 7.96 11.18 6.07
N ALA A 68 6.95 12.05 6.01
CA ALA A 68 6.14 12.41 7.17
C ALA A 68 5.42 11.19 7.75
N ASN A 69 4.74 10.40 6.91
CA ASN A 69 4.01 9.21 7.37
C ASN A 69 4.95 8.17 8.02
N GLY A 70 6.15 7.98 7.45
CA GLY A 70 7.17 7.08 7.97
C GLY A 70 7.71 7.52 9.33
N ILE A 71 8.08 8.80 9.46
CA ILE A 71 8.60 9.37 10.71
C ILE A 71 7.53 9.34 11.80
N LEU A 72 6.31 9.76 11.50
CA LEU A 72 5.18 9.73 12.45
C LEU A 72 4.89 8.29 12.93
N SER A 73 4.89 7.32 12.02
CA SER A 73 4.69 5.91 12.37
C SER A 73 5.79 5.37 13.28
N TRP A 74 7.05 5.72 13.01
CA TRP A 74 8.18 5.33 13.86
C TRP A 74 8.11 5.97 15.24
N MET A 75 7.78 7.26 15.33
CA MET A 75 7.59 7.93 16.62
C MET A 75 6.46 7.29 17.44
N ALA A 76 5.33 6.97 16.80
CA ALA A 76 4.22 6.27 17.45
C ALA A 76 4.63 4.87 17.93
N GLY A 77 5.29 4.07 17.07
CA GLY A 77 5.74 2.73 17.43
C GLY A 77 6.76 2.72 18.58
N LEU A 78 7.71 3.66 18.58
CA LEU A 78 8.67 3.81 19.68
C LEU A 78 8.00 4.24 20.98
N LYS A 79 6.99 5.12 20.91
CA LYS A 79 6.20 5.52 22.09
C LYS A 79 5.48 4.32 22.70
N VAL A 80 4.88 3.47 21.86
CA VAL A 80 4.18 2.25 22.28
C VAL A 80 5.15 1.28 22.96
N LEU A 81 6.30 1.00 22.34
CA LEU A 81 7.34 0.14 22.92
C LEU A 81 7.84 0.65 24.27
N ARG A 82 8.13 1.96 24.38
CA ARG A 82 8.59 2.58 25.63
C ARG A 82 7.55 2.55 26.74
N SER A 83 6.27 2.58 26.38
CA SER A 83 5.17 2.51 27.34
C SER A 83 4.84 1.08 27.81
N GLY A 84 5.57 0.06 27.35
CA GLY A 84 5.32 -1.35 27.67
C GLY A 84 4.08 -1.95 27.01
N HIS A 85 3.40 -1.20 26.12
CA HIS A 85 2.24 -1.70 25.38
C HIS A 85 2.68 -2.47 24.12
N SER A 86 1.87 -3.46 23.71
CA SER A 86 2.11 -4.27 22.51
C SER A 86 1.36 -3.78 21.27
N SER A 87 0.42 -2.85 21.44
CA SER A 87 -0.43 -2.31 20.37
C SER A 87 -0.88 -0.87 20.65
N LEU A 88 -1.30 -0.19 19.59
CA LEU A 88 -1.94 1.14 19.64
C LEU A 88 -3.30 1.04 18.94
N ASP A 89 -4.38 1.30 19.67
CA ASP A 89 -5.76 1.23 19.16
C ASP A 89 -6.08 -0.07 18.40
N GLY A 90 -5.58 -1.20 18.92
CA GLY A 90 -5.77 -2.53 18.31
C GLY A 90 -4.83 -2.86 17.15
N VAL A 91 -3.93 -1.95 16.75
CA VAL A 91 -2.89 -2.20 15.74
C VAL A 91 -1.61 -2.64 16.44
N PRO A 92 -1.07 -3.84 16.15
CA PRO A 92 0.18 -4.32 16.75
C PRO A 92 1.35 -3.38 16.46
N VAL A 93 2.21 -3.13 17.44
CA VAL A 93 3.36 -2.22 17.29
C VAL A 93 4.30 -2.64 16.15
N GLY A 94 4.45 -3.94 15.93
CA GLY A 94 5.22 -4.47 14.82
C GLY A 94 4.68 -4.05 13.45
N MET A 95 3.35 -3.97 13.30
CA MET A 95 2.72 -3.52 12.05
C MET A 95 2.92 -2.02 11.82
N ILE A 96 2.89 -1.21 12.89
CA ILE A 96 3.15 0.23 12.83
C ILE A 96 4.59 0.50 12.37
N LEU A 97 5.58 -0.16 12.99
CA LEU A 97 6.99 -0.04 12.63
C LEU A 97 7.29 -0.58 11.23
N PHE A 98 6.66 -1.71 10.86
CA PHE A 98 6.76 -2.27 9.53
C PHE A 98 6.27 -1.29 8.46
N MET A 99 5.07 -0.73 8.65
CA MET A 99 4.50 0.23 7.70
C MET A 99 5.32 1.53 7.64
N GLY A 100 5.80 2.01 8.79
CA GLY A 100 6.72 3.15 8.86
C GLY A 100 8.01 2.91 8.07
N SER A 101 8.59 1.71 8.20
CA SER A 101 9.80 1.31 7.46
C SER A 101 9.56 1.28 5.95
N VAL A 102 8.40 0.75 5.50
CA VAL A 102 8.02 0.77 4.09
C VAL A 102 7.91 2.20 3.56
N CYS A 103 7.31 3.11 4.33
CA CYS A 103 7.22 4.52 3.95
C CYS A 103 8.62 5.12 3.77
N LEU A 104 9.53 4.91 4.73
CA LEU A 104 10.90 5.40 4.65
C LEU A 104 11.69 4.77 3.48
N LEU A 105 11.47 3.49 3.18
CA LEU A 105 12.04 2.84 2.00
C LEU A 105 11.53 3.46 0.70
N ALA A 106 10.24 3.78 0.62
CA ALA A 106 9.67 4.48 -0.53
C ALA A 106 10.23 5.90 -0.69
N ALA A 107 10.43 6.62 0.42
CA ALA A 107 11.05 7.94 0.44
C ALA A 107 12.53 7.87 0.01
N ALA A 108 13.30 6.94 0.57
CA ALA A 108 14.71 6.73 0.21
C ALA A 108 14.89 6.37 -1.28
N GLY A 109 13.99 5.54 -1.82
CA GLY A 109 13.94 5.21 -3.24
C GLY A 109 13.70 6.44 -4.13
N ASP A 110 12.87 7.37 -3.68
CA ASP A 110 12.56 8.60 -4.43
C ASP A 110 13.63 9.66 -4.31
N VAL A 111 14.27 9.83 -3.14
CA VAL A 111 15.48 10.65 -3.01
C VAL A 111 16.55 10.14 -3.98
N ARG A 112 16.77 8.82 -4.03
CA ARG A 112 17.74 8.22 -4.96
C ARG A 112 17.39 8.49 -6.43
N MET A 113 16.11 8.44 -6.79
CA MET A 113 15.65 8.80 -8.14
C MET A 113 15.92 10.28 -8.42
N LEU A 114 15.53 11.17 -7.51
CA LEU A 114 15.61 12.62 -7.72
C LEU A 114 17.05 13.11 -7.81
N VAL A 115 17.93 12.62 -6.93
CA VAL A 115 19.37 12.95 -6.94
C VAL A 115 20.06 12.46 -8.22
N ARG A 116 19.59 11.35 -8.82
CA ARG A 116 20.16 10.78 -10.04
C ARG A 116 19.50 11.29 -11.33
N GLY A 117 18.60 12.27 -11.23
CA GLY A 117 17.91 12.83 -12.39
C GLY A 117 16.91 11.87 -13.06
N GLY A 118 16.33 10.93 -12.30
CA GLY A 118 15.27 10.04 -12.78
C GLY A 118 15.61 8.55 -12.77
N VAL A 119 14.73 7.75 -13.35
CA VAL A 119 14.91 6.29 -13.56
C VAL A 119 14.57 5.91 -14.99
N ALA A 120 15.31 4.94 -15.54
CA ALA A 120 15.15 4.42 -16.89
C ALA A 120 15.20 2.88 -16.88
N GLY A 121 14.64 2.25 -17.92
CA GLY A 121 14.69 0.81 -18.15
C GLY A 121 14.27 -0.05 -16.94
N VAL A 122 15.11 -1.02 -16.56
CA VAL A 122 14.86 -2.00 -15.49
C VAL A 122 14.51 -1.36 -14.14
N LYS A 123 15.15 -0.22 -13.79
CA LYS A 123 14.90 0.49 -12.53
C LYS A 123 13.49 1.12 -12.50
N ARG A 124 13.03 1.62 -13.65
CA ARG A 124 11.69 2.19 -13.83
C ARG A 124 10.62 1.11 -13.68
N ILE A 125 10.81 -0.05 -14.33
CA ILE A 125 9.90 -1.20 -14.22
C ILE A 125 9.85 -1.72 -12.77
N SER A 126 11.02 -1.87 -12.14
CA SER A 126 11.11 -2.31 -10.73
C SER A 126 10.38 -1.36 -9.78
N ARG A 127 10.53 -0.03 -9.96
CA ARG A 127 9.83 0.98 -9.16
C ARG A 127 8.32 0.91 -9.35
N HIS A 128 7.86 0.80 -10.59
CA HIS A 128 6.44 0.68 -10.91
C HIS A 128 5.83 -0.58 -10.27
N LEU A 129 6.48 -1.73 -10.47
CA LEU A 129 6.02 -3.02 -9.97
C LEU A 129 5.96 -3.05 -8.43
N TRP A 130 7.03 -2.63 -7.75
CA TRP A 130 7.06 -2.55 -6.29
C TRP A 130 5.91 -1.72 -5.74
N ARG A 131 5.70 -0.53 -6.28
CA ARG A 131 4.66 0.38 -5.79
C ARG A 131 3.24 -0.14 -6.08
N MET A 132 3.03 -0.77 -7.24
CA MET A 132 1.73 -1.37 -7.58
C MET A 132 1.41 -2.58 -6.70
N CYS A 133 2.31 -3.57 -6.64
CA CYS A 133 2.06 -4.79 -5.87
C CYS A 133 1.98 -4.51 -4.37
N PHE A 134 2.83 -3.62 -3.85
CA PHE A 134 2.77 -3.26 -2.43
C PHE A 134 1.52 -2.44 -2.09
N GLY A 135 1.09 -1.53 -2.97
CA GLY A 135 -0.20 -0.85 -2.80
C GLY A 135 -1.37 -1.85 -2.78
N LEU A 136 -1.34 -2.85 -3.66
CA LEU A 136 -2.34 -3.93 -3.67
C LEU A 136 -2.29 -4.79 -2.41
N PHE A 137 -1.10 -5.07 -1.88
CA PHE A 137 -0.93 -5.76 -0.59
C PHE A 137 -1.60 -4.99 0.56
N ILE A 138 -1.37 -3.67 0.65
CA ILE A 138 -1.99 -2.82 1.69
C ILE A 138 -3.52 -2.83 1.55
N ALA A 139 -4.02 -2.70 0.32
CA ALA A 139 -5.45 -2.74 0.03
C ALA A 139 -6.08 -4.07 0.44
N ALA A 140 -5.46 -5.19 0.03
CA ALA A 140 -5.91 -6.53 0.35
C ALA A 140 -5.90 -6.76 1.87
N GLY A 141 -4.81 -6.42 2.56
CA GLY A 141 -4.72 -6.54 4.01
C GLY A 141 -5.78 -5.70 4.74
N SER A 142 -6.02 -4.48 4.27
CA SER A 142 -7.07 -3.62 4.83
C SER A 142 -8.47 -4.20 4.64
N PHE A 143 -8.72 -4.85 3.51
CA PHE A 143 -10.03 -5.43 3.19
C PHE A 143 -10.27 -6.77 3.90
N PHE A 144 -9.29 -7.68 3.86
CA PHE A 144 -9.43 -9.05 4.35
C PHE A 144 -9.15 -9.20 5.85
N PHE A 145 -8.17 -8.47 6.41
CA PHE A 145 -7.88 -8.49 7.84
C PHE A 145 -8.66 -7.45 8.64
N GLY A 146 -9.48 -6.63 7.97
CA GLY A 146 -10.37 -5.71 8.65
C GLY A 146 -11.36 -6.46 9.54
N GLY A 147 -11.52 -6.00 10.79
CA GLY A 147 -12.41 -6.63 11.75
C GLY A 147 -13.82 -6.88 11.18
N SER A 148 -14.45 -7.98 11.62
CA SER A 148 -15.83 -8.39 11.30
C SER A 148 -16.11 -8.85 9.86
N ASN A 149 -15.16 -9.52 9.21
CA ASN A 149 -15.33 -10.17 7.90
C ASN A 149 -15.98 -9.26 6.84
N ARG A 150 -15.32 -8.13 6.54
CA ARG A 150 -15.77 -7.14 5.55
C ARG A 150 -16.19 -7.76 4.20
N PRO A 151 -15.51 -8.79 3.64
CA PRO A 151 -15.95 -9.42 2.39
C PRO A 151 -17.33 -10.06 2.50
N LEU A 152 -17.58 -10.83 3.57
CA LEU A 152 -18.87 -11.45 3.82
C LEU A 152 -19.97 -10.40 4.01
N ARG A 153 -19.68 -9.32 4.73
CA ARG A 153 -20.64 -8.22 4.96
C ARG A 153 -21.02 -7.54 3.65
N LEU A 154 -20.04 -7.22 2.81
CA LEU A 154 -20.27 -6.63 1.48
C LEU A 154 -21.16 -7.55 0.63
N LEU A 155 -20.80 -8.83 0.53
CA LEU A 155 -21.58 -9.80 -0.25
C LEU A 155 -22.98 -10.02 0.32
N SER A 156 -23.14 -9.96 1.63
CA SER A 156 -24.44 -10.05 2.29
C SER A 156 -25.31 -8.82 2.00
N THR A 157 -24.74 -7.60 1.97
CA THR A 157 -25.47 -6.38 1.60
C THR A 157 -25.95 -6.39 0.14
N VAL A 158 -25.24 -7.09 -0.75
CA VAL A 158 -25.62 -7.24 -2.16
C VAL A 158 -26.54 -8.47 -2.36
N GLY A 159 -26.93 -9.16 -1.29
CA GLY A 159 -27.80 -10.34 -1.36
C GLY A 159 -27.12 -11.64 -1.81
N LEU A 160 -25.84 -11.56 -2.23
CA LEU A 160 -25.07 -12.71 -2.69
C LEU A 160 -24.59 -13.60 -1.54
N GLY A 161 -24.39 -13.05 -0.35
CA GLY A 161 -23.81 -13.76 0.80
C GLY A 161 -24.53 -15.06 1.18
N LYS A 162 -25.83 -15.20 0.87
CA LYS A 162 -26.63 -16.41 1.12
C LYS A 162 -26.31 -17.57 0.17
N TYR A 163 -25.76 -17.30 -1.01
CA TYR A 163 -25.45 -18.28 -2.05
C TYR A 163 -23.99 -18.74 -2.04
N LEU A 164 -23.12 -18.08 -1.27
CA LEU A 164 -21.70 -18.40 -1.19
C LEU A 164 -21.44 -19.39 -0.04
N SER A 165 -20.63 -20.42 -0.34
CA SER A 165 -20.20 -21.38 0.67
C SER A 165 -19.39 -20.69 1.79
N PRO A 166 -19.58 -21.06 3.07
CA PRO A 166 -18.78 -20.57 4.18
C PRO A 166 -17.27 -20.78 3.99
N ALA A 167 -16.87 -21.78 3.20
CA ALA A 167 -15.48 -22.09 2.89
C ALA A 167 -14.74 -20.92 2.20
N LEU A 168 -15.46 -20.06 1.47
CA LEU A 168 -14.89 -18.89 0.78
C LEU A 168 -14.54 -17.74 1.74
N PHE A 169 -14.95 -17.85 3.00
CA PHE A 169 -14.70 -16.84 4.03
C PHE A 169 -13.71 -17.34 5.10
N ASN A 170 -12.90 -18.34 4.75
CA ASN A 170 -11.88 -18.89 5.62
C ASN A 170 -10.68 -17.91 5.76
N THR A 171 -10.21 -17.73 6.99
CA THR A 171 -9.00 -16.97 7.35
C THR A 171 -7.78 -17.36 6.52
N THR A 172 -7.60 -18.64 6.21
CA THR A 172 -6.49 -19.13 5.38
C THR A 172 -6.55 -18.53 3.97
N LEU A 173 -7.73 -18.53 3.35
CA LEU A 173 -7.91 -17.98 2.00
C LEU A 173 -7.64 -16.47 1.97
N TYR A 174 -8.15 -15.74 2.95
CA TYR A 174 -7.87 -14.30 3.11
C TYR A 174 -6.39 -13.99 3.30
N SER A 175 -5.68 -14.84 4.03
CA SER A 175 -4.24 -14.70 4.25
C SER A 175 -3.48 -14.91 2.94
N VAL A 176 -3.85 -15.94 2.16
CA VAL A 176 -3.30 -16.18 0.83
C VAL A 176 -3.56 -15.01 -0.10
N LEU A 177 -4.80 -14.52 -0.18
CA LEU A 177 -5.18 -13.39 -1.04
C LEU A 177 -4.45 -12.10 -0.64
N THR A 178 -4.19 -11.91 0.65
CA THR A 178 -3.43 -10.76 1.14
C THR A 178 -1.96 -10.86 0.79
N ILE A 179 -1.33 -12.03 0.94
CA ILE A 179 0.12 -12.19 0.76
C ILE A 179 0.52 -12.39 -0.71
N LEU A 180 -0.40 -12.88 -1.55
CA LEU A 180 -0.17 -13.15 -2.97
C LEU A 180 0.51 -11.98 -3.73
N PRO A 181 0.10 -10.70 -3.57
CA PRO A 181 0.78 -9.58 -4.22
C PRO A 181 2.26 -9.46 -3.86
N LEU A 182 2.67 -9.83 -2.63
CA LEU A 182 4.09 -9.83 -2.22
C LEU A 182 4.87 -10.97 -2.87
N ILE A 183 4.26 -12.16 -3.00
CA ILE A 183 4.89 -13.30 -3.70
C ILE A 183 5.13 -12.92 -5.17
N LEU A 184 4.09 -12.39 -5.82
CA LEU A 184 4.18 -11.91 -7.20
C LEU A 184 5.24 -10.81 -7.32
N LEU A 185 5.29 -9.88 -6.38
CA LEU A 185 6.30 -8.82 -6.36
C LEU A 185 7.72 -9.36 -6.36
N ILE A 186 8.03 -10.31 -5.48
CA ILE A 186 9.36 -10.92 -5.40
C ILE A 186 9.70 -11.64 -6.72
N PHE A 187 8.79 -12.49 -7.20
CA PHE A 187 8.97 -13.23 -8.45
C PHE A 187 9.26 -12.29 -9.63
N TRP A 188 8.44 -11.25 -9.80
CA TRP A 188 8.57 -10.32 -10.91
C TRP A 188 9.77 -9.39 -10.78
N LEU A 189 10.16 -8.99 -9.55
CA LEU A 189 11.38 -8.22 -9.34
C LEU A 189 12.64 -9.02 -9.69
N VAL A 190 12.69 -10.30 -9.31
CA VAL A 190 13.78 -11.21 -9.68
C VAL A 190 13.81 -11.34 -11.20
N ARG A 191 12.69 -11.73 -11.82
CA ARG A 191 12.61 -11.89 -13.28
C ARG A 191 13.07 -10.64 -14.04
N VAL A 192 12.56 -9.46 -13.68
CA VAL A 192 12.87 -8.21 -14.39
C VAL A 192 14.34 -7.83 -14.28
N ARG A 193 15.01 -8.18 -13.17
CA ARG A 193 16.43 -7.87 -12.93
C ARG A 193 17.41 -8.86 -13.56
N PHE A 194 16.99 -10.11 -13.80
CA PHE A 194 17.87 -11.15 -14.34
C PHE A 194 17.61 -11.50 -15.81
N THR A 195 16.53 -11.00 -16.41
CA THR A 195 16.17 -11.28 -17.81
C THR A 195 16.32 -10.08 -18.76
N ASN A 196 16.55 -8.87 -18.24
CA ASN A 196 16.84 -7.66 -19.04
C ASN A 196 18.24 -7.14 -18.73
#